data_AF-A0AAV2ILL9-F1
#
_entry.id   AF-A0AAV2ILL9-F1
#
_cell.length_a   1.000
_cell.length_b   1.000
_cell.length_c   1.000
_cell.angle_alpha   90.00
_cell.angle_beta   90.00
_cell.angle_gamma   90.00
#
_symmetry.space_group_name_H-M   'P 1'
#
loop_
_entity.id
_entity.type
_entity.pdbx_description
1 polymer ?
#
loop_
_entity_poly.entity_id
_entity_poly.type
_entity_poly.pdbx_seq_one_letter_code
_entity_poly.pdbx_strand_id
1 'polypeptide(L)'
;MNIISTLIFFSLCWPLAKCQTHCSEWGWFGQGCKYRCHCENNNCNDTSGQCLNNAKCARGWFGLTCQYQDLATILSATVTTNPRQTEDWLTDRNDDNCNRYSKLNSIGVAWNSPQRFSWLKIVFKHATNYASMNDISLTFTTSGGYDIQCQNKQSSFVDTNAMVTRCHQREEVTGLKITGAGVSSMCSLYISGGRNVALRQQTNQTSTYGKATSFKAVDGNTNNDFHGGSCSHTAVNSNIIPRWTLNFDYPVIVNRILIYNRWDSCCRDRLKNFNLKTFDERYQSVDDINNDNSELEV
;
A
#
# COMPACT_ATOMS: atom_id res chain seq x y z
N MET A 1 49.19 8.23 3.12
CA MET A 1 50.01 8.33 4.35
C MET A 1 49.19 9.16 5.32
N ASN A 2 48.52 8.64 6.34
CA ASN A 2 48.88 7.59 7.30
C ASN A 2 48.03 6.31 7.22
N ILE A 3 48.67 5.25 7.71
CA ILE A 3 48.22 3.87 7.96
C ILE A 3 47.86 3.81 9.47
N ILE A 4 46.82 3.13 9.96
CA ILE A 4 46.74 1.78 10.61
C ILE A 4 45.37 1.87 11.36
N SER A 5 44.48 0.90 11.55
CA SER A 5 44.64 -0.50 11.94
C SER A 5 43.36 -1.28 11.66
N THR A 6 43.53 -2.48 11.12
CA THR A 6 42.74 -3.69 11.37
C THR A 6 41.52 -3.53 12.29
N LEU A 7 40.31 -3.64 11.74
CA LEU A 7 39.13 -4.09 12.48
C LEU A 7 39.08 -5.61 12.36
N ILE A 8 39.61 -6.27 13.37
CA ILE A 8 39.49 -7.73 13.54
C ILE A 8 38.01 -8.02 13.77
N PHE A 9 37.35 -8.62 12.78
CA PHE A 9 36.05 -9.25 12.98
C PHE A 9 36.24 -10.44 13.93
N PHE A 10 35.96 -10.25 15.22
CA PHE A 10 35.54 -11.37 16.03
C PHE A 10 34.13 -11.75 15.59
N SER A 11 34.08 -12.65 14.61
CA SER A 11 32.96 -13.55 14.37
C SER A 11 32.79 -14.43 15.60
N LEU A 12 32.25 -13.87 16.68
CA LEU A 12 31.42 -14.62 17.59
C LEU A 12 30.07 -14.76 16.89
N CYS A 13 30.02 -15.70 15.95
CA CYS A 13 28.77 -16.27 15.50
C CYS A 13 28.16 -16.94 16.73
N TRP A 14 27.36 -16.19 17.49
CA TRP A 14 26.38 -16.80 18.38
C TRP A 14 25.42 -17.57 17.49
N PRO A 15 25.39 -18.91 17.55
CA PRO A 15 24.56 -19.71 16.69
C PRO A 15 23.13 -19.72 17.24
N LEU A 16 22.49 -18.56 17.42
CA LEU A 16 21.12 -18.45 17.92
C LEU A 16 20.34 -17.26 17.36
N ALA A 17 20.79 -16.60 16.31
CA ALA A 17 19.84 -15.88 15.46
C ALA A 17 19.19 -16.92 14.53
N LYS A 18 18.19 -17.67 15.03
CA LYS A 18 17.28 -18.37 14.13
C LYS A 18 16.72 -17.30 13.21
N CYS A 19 17.05 -17.36 11.92
CA CYS A 19 16.37 -16.54 10.93
C CYS A 19 14.87 -16.84 11.10
N GLN A 20 14.05 -15.82 11.37
CA GLN A 20 12.62 -16.00 11.60
C GLN A 20 12.01 -16.69 10.37
N THR A 21 11.68 -17.98 10.48
CA THR A 21 11.10 -18.76 9.38
C THR A 21 9.57 -18.75 9.40
N HIS A 22 8.95 -18.64 10.59
CA HIS A 22 7.50 -18.67 10.78
C HIS A 22 7.05 -17.68 11.83
N CYS A 23 5.93 -16.99 11.58
CA CYS A 23 5.33 -16.06 12.52
C CYS A 23 4.52 -16.77 13.60
N SER A 24 4.68 -16.34 14.86
CA SER A 24 3.95 -16.91 16.00
C SER A 24 2.46 -16.58 15.97
N GLU A 25 2.10 -15.46 15.34
CA GLU A 25 0.72 -15.03 15.18
C GLU A 25 0.20 -15.38 13.79
N TRP A 26 -0.93 -16.05 13.76
CA TRP A 26 -1.60 -16.47 12.54
C TRP A 26 -2.01 -15.25 11.69
N GLY A 27 -1.90 -15.38 10.38
CA GLY A 27 -2.19 -14.30 9.42
C GLY A 27 -1.04 -13.31 9.23
N TRP A 28 0.14 -13.57 9.79
CA TRP A 28 1.37 -12.82 9.53
C TRP A 28 2.43 -13.68 8.86
N PHE A 29 3.25 -13.09 8.01
CA PHE A 29 4.32 -13.80 7.31
C PHE A 29 5.52 -12.90 6.98
N GLY A 30 6.57 -13.51 6.43
CA GLY A 30 7.79 -12.85 5.98
C GLY A 30 8.71 -12.35 7.10
N GLN A 31 9.80 -11.69 6.70
CA GLN A 31 10.83 -11.24 7.64
C GLN A 31 10.26 -10.28 8.68
N GLY A 32 10.54 -10.56 9.96
CA GLY A 32 10.03 -9.77 11.09
C GLY A 32 8.50 -9.81 11.23
N CYS A 33 7.82 -10.70 10.51
CA CYS A 33 6.37 -10.82 10.48
C CYS A 33 5.66 -9.52 10.09
N LYS A 34 6.21 -8.77 9.13
CA LYS A 34 5.73 -7.43 8.75
C LYS A 34 4.68 -7.44 7.64
N TYR A 35 4.27 -8.61 7.15
CA TYR A 35 3.25 -8.75 6.10
C TYR A 35 2.02 -9.47 6.64
N ARG A 36 0.84 -9.04 6.20
CA ARG A 36 -0.45 -9.57 6.67
C ARG A 36 -1.16 -10.34 5.57
N CYS A 37 -1.75 -11.46 5.93
CA CYS A 37 -2.56 -12.27 5.04
C CYS A 37 -3.77 -11.48 4.53
N HIS A 38 -3.89 -11.38 3.20
CA HIS A 38 -5.04 -10.79 2.52
C HIS A 38 -5.60 -11.74 1.45
N CYS A 39 -5.46 -13.04 1.67
CA CYS A 39 -6.11 -14.08 0.87
C CYS A 39 -7.57 -14.25 1.29
N GLU A 40 -8.41 -14.69 0.35
CA GLU A 40 -9.79 -15.07 0.65
C GLU A 40 -9.85 -16.14 1.73
N ASN A 41 -10.85 -16.01 2.61
CA ASN A 41 -10.99 -16.85 3.80
C ASN A 41 -9.71 -16.94 4.63
N ASN A 42 -8.86 -15.91 4.52
CA ASN A 42 -7.68 -15.81 5.36
C ASN A 42 -6.67 -16.95 5.05
N ASN A 43 -6.78 -17.62 3.90
CA ASN A 43 -6.05 -18.86 3.59
C ASN A 43 -4.71 -18.59 2.86
N CYS A 44 -3.67 -18.22 3.61
CA CYS A 44 -2.31 -18.03 3.09
C CYS A 44 -1.30 -18.98 3.74
N ASN A 45 -0.22 -19.24 3.02
CA ASN A 45 0.99 -19.83 3.57
C ASN A 45 1.64 -18.85 4.56
N ASP A 46 1.96 -19.33 5.76
CA ASP A 46 2.51 -18.54 6.87
C ASP A 46 3.98 -18.11 6.69
N THR A 47 4.66 -18.66 5.68
CA THR A 47 6.05 -18.36 5.34
C THR A 47 6.11 -17.44 4.12
N SER A 48 5.47 -17.84 3.01
CA SER A 48 5.54 -17.13 1.73
C SER A 48 4.44 -16.08 1.55
N GLY A 49 3.34 -16.17 2.30
CA GLY A 49 2.16 -15.33 2.12
C GLY A 49 1.33 -15.63 0.87
N GLN A 50 1.70 -16.66 0.09
CA GLN A 50 0.94 -17.08 -1.08
C GLN A 50 -0.39 -17.68 -0.67
N CYS A 51 -1.44 -17.39 -1.43
CA CYS A 51 -2.75 -17.97 -1.20
C CYS A 51 -2.75 -19.46 -1.54
N LEU A 52 -3.32 -20.27 -0.64
CA LEU A 52 -3.36 -21.73 -0.77
C LEU A 52 -4.63 -22.18 -1.49
N ASN A 53 -4.62 -23.39 -2.06
CA ASN A 53 -5.78 -24.04 -2.69
C ASN A 53 -6.44 -23.18 -3.79
N ASN A 54 -5.64 -22.48 -4.60
CA ASN A 54 -6.09 -21.55 -5.63
C ASN A 54 -6.98 -20.39 -5.09
N ALA A 55 -6.94 -20.11 -3.78
CA ALA A 55 -7.59 -18.95 -3.22
C ALA A 55 -7.02 -17.67 -3.85
N LYS A 56 -7.87 -16.68 -4.02
CA LYS A 56 -7.50 -15.39 -4.60
C LYS A 56 -7.19 -14.39 -3.49
N CYS A 57 -6.69 -13.23 -3.88
CA CYS A 57 -6.67 -12.10 -2.97
C CYS A 57 -8.10 -11.68 -2.60
N ALA A 58 -8.30 -11.35 -1.33
CA ALA A 58 -9.53 -10.76 -0.85
C ALA A 58 -9.82 -9.46 -1.61
N ARG A 59 -11.10 -9.10 -1.72
CA ARG A 59 -11.52 -7.89 -2.45
C ARG A 59 -10.80 -6.67 -1.88
N GLY A 60 -10.30 -5.79 -2.75
CA GLY A 60 -9.46 -4.65 -2.37
C GLY A 60 -7.96 -4.95 -2.28
N TRP A 61 -7.52 -6.19 -2.53
CA TRP A 61 -6.12 -6.60 -2.47
C TRP A 61 -5.68 -7.33 -3.75
N PHE A 62 -4.42 -7.16 -4.13
CA PHE A 62 -3.83 -7.86 -5.27
C PHE A 62 -2.30 -8.03 -5.15
N GLY A 63 -1.72 -8.70 -6.16
CA GLY A 63 -0.30 -9.02 -6.25
C GLY A 63 0.00 -10.44 -5.77
N LEU A 64 1.24 -10.90 -5.97
CA LEU A 64 1.64 -12.30 -5.73
C LEU A 64 1.33 -12.81 -4.31
N THR A 65 1.37 -11.91 -3.32
CA THR A 65 1.10 -12.20 -1.91
C THR A 65 0.01 -11.30 -1.33
N CYS A 66 -0.82 -10.70 -2.18
CA CYS A 66 -1.96 -9.86 -1.80
C CYS A 66 -1.62 -8.65 -0.91
N GLN A 67 -0.41 -8.09 -1.04
CA GLN A 67 0.04 -6.98 -0.18
C GLN A 67 -0.30 -5.58 -0.70
N TYR A 68 -0.80 -5.46 -1.93
CA TYR A 68 -1.12 -4.17 -2.52
C TYR A 68 -2.61 -3.91 -2.44
N GLN A 69 -3.00 -2.74 -1.96
CA GLN A 69 -4.38 -2.28 -2.06
C GLN A 69 -4.72 -2.00 -3.53
N ASP A 70 -5.85 -2.53 -4.00
CA ASP A 70 -6.33 -2.31 -5.36
C ASP A 70 -7.29 -1.12 -5.41
N LEU A 71 -6.81 0.01 -5.96
CA LEU A 71 -7.60 1.23 -6.14
C LEU A 71 -8.73 1.06 -7.16
N ALA A 72 -8.78 -0.01 -7.96
CA ALA A 72 -9.90 -0.26 -8.85
C ALA A 72 -11.14 -0.82 -8.12
N THR A 73 -10.98 -1.33 -6.88
CA THR A 73 -12.05 -2.04 -6.15
C THR A 73 -12.40 -1.42 -4.80
N ILE A 74 -11.77 -0.30 -4.41
CA ILE A 74 -12.14 0.48 -3.22
C ILE A 74 -13.50 1.15 -3.39
N LEU A 75 -14.15 1.48 -2.27
CA LEU A 75 -15.50 2.09 -2.26
C LEU A 75 -15.58 3.45 -2.96
N SER A 76 -14.47 4.18 -3.05
CA SER A 76 -14.40 5.47 -3.73
C SER A 76 -14.25 5.36 -5.24
N ALA A 77 -14.04 4.16 -5.79
CA ALA A 77 -13.73 3.95 -7.19
C ALA A 77 -14.97 3.58 -8.01
N THR A 78 -15.10 4.21 -9.17
CA THR A 78 -16.09 3.88 -10.19
C THR A 78 -15.37 3.54 -11.48
N VAL A 79 -15.52 2.30 -11.96
CA VAL A 79 -14.96 1.83 -13.22
C VAL A 79 -16.00 1.97 -14.32
N THR A 80 -15.59 2.51 -15.46
CA THR A 80 -16.45 2.73 -16.62
C THR A 80 -15.78 2.23 -17.89
N THR A 81 -16.59 1.87 -18.87
CA THR A 81 -16.16 1.36 -20.17
C THR A 81 -16.88 2.13 -21.28
N ASN A 82 -16.23 2.31 -22.44
CA ASN A 82 -16.81 3.00 -23.60
C ASN A 82 -16.57 2.18 -24.88
N PRO A 83 -17.62 1.93 -25.70
CA PRO A 83 -18.99 2.48 -25.63
C PRO A 83 -19.98 1.68 -24.77
N ARG A 84 -19.63 0.47 -24.32
CA ARG A 84 -20.50 -0.37 -23.49
C ARG A 84 -20.16 -0.20 -22.01
N GLN A 85 -21.15 -0.16 -21.12
CA GLN A 85 -20.99 -0.05 -19.66
C GLN A 85 -21.07 -1.42 -18.97
N THR A 86 -20.26 -2.40 -19.36
CA THR A 86 -20.16 -3.64 -18.57
C THR A 86 -18.73 -3.81 -18.10
N GLU A 87 -18.51 -3.54 -16.81
CA GLU A 87 -17.20 -3.43 -16.16
C GLU A 87 -16.90 -4.57 -15.18
N ASP A 88 -17.90 -5.38 -14.80
CA ASP A 88 -17.76 -6.42 -13.77
C ASP A 88 -16.56 -7.33 -14.04
N TRP A 89 -16.36 -7.75 -15.29
CA TRP A 89 -15.27 -8.64 -15.68
C TRP A 89 -13.88 -8.05 -15.41
N LEU A 90 -13.72 -6.72 -15.43
CA LEU A 90 -12.41 -6.09 -15.31
C LEU A 90 -11.88 -6.12 -13.87
N THR A 91 -12.78 -6.22 -12.89
CA THR A 91 -12.48 -6.12 -11.45
C THR A 91 -13.04 -7.29 -10.64
N ASP A 92 -13.48 -8.36 -11.30
CA ASP A 92 -14.01 -9.58 -10.65
C ASP A 92 -12.92 -10.46 -10.00
N ARG A 93 -11.64 -10.06 -10.14
CA ARG A 93 -10.45 -10.78 -9.67
C ARG A 93 -10.28 -12.13 -10.38
N ASN A 94 -10.76 -12.24 -11.61
CA ASN A 94 -10.59 -13.41 -12.46
C ASN A 94 -9.78 -13.04 -13.71
N ASP A 95 -8.47 -13.30 -13.66
CA ASP A 95 -7.54 -13.03 -14.75
C ASP A 95 -7.94 -13.73 -16.08
N ASP A 96 -8.79 -14.77 -16.03
CA ASP A 96 -9.32 -15.49 -17.20
C ASP A 96 -10.63 -14.90 -17.76
N ASN A 97 -11.33 -14.04 -17.02
CA ASN A 97 -12.60 -13.47 -17.47
C ASN A 97 -12.37 -12.21 -18.31
N CYS A 98 -12.24 -12.40 -19.62
CA CYS A 98 -11.87 -11.31 -20.52
C CYS A 98 -13.03 -10.57 -21.16
N ASN A 99 -12.77 -9.32 -21.58
CA ASN A 99 -13.70 -8.54 -22.38
C ASN A 99 -14.19 -9.31 -23.61
N ARG A 100 -15.50 -9.39 -23.80
CA ARG A 100 -16.11 -10.01 -24.99
C ARG A 100 -16.47 -8.98 -26.08
N TYR A 101 -16.40 -7.69 -25.78
CA TYR A 101 -16.79 -6.63 -26.70
C TYR A 101 -15.58 -6.04 -27.44
N SER A 102 -15.37 -6.48 -28.68
CA SER A 102 -14.17 -6.13 -29.48
C SER A 102 -14.03 -4.64 -29.83
N LYS A 103 -15.11 -3.85 -29.77
CA LYS A 103 -15.11 -2.41 -30.08
C LYS A 103 -14.92 -1.53 -28.84
N LEU A 104 -14.41 -2.09 -27.75
CA LEU A 104 -14.11 -1.32 -26.54
C LEU A 104 -12.92 -0.40 -26.81
N ASN A 105 -13.13 0.91 -26.65
CA ASN A 105 -12.15 1.94 -27.03
C ASN A 105 -11.40 2.49 -25.82
N SER A 106 -12.08 2.60 -24.68
CA SER A 106 -11.46 3.13 -23.47
C SER A 106 -12.06 2.55 -22.19
N ILE A 107 -11.24 2.54 -21.16
CA ILE A 107 -11.63 2.28 -19.77
C ILE A 107 -11.38 3.57 -18.98
N GLY A 108 -12.31 3.93 -18.11
CA GLY A 108 -12.17 5.01 -17.15
C GLY A 108 -12.26 4.47 -15.73
N VAL A 109 -11.47 5.04 -14.83
CA VAL A 109 -11.60 4.86 -13.38
C VAL A 109 -11.69 6.24 -12.77
N ALA A 110 -12.74 6.51 -12.00
CA ALA A 110 -12.92 7.75 -11.27
C ALA A 110 -12.89 7.49 -9.77
N TRP A 111 -12.23 8.35 -9.02
CA TRP A 111 -12.16 8.29 -7.56
C TRP A 111 -12.81 9.54 -6.96
N ASN A 112 -13.72 9.34 -6.01
CA ASN A 112 -14.35 10.45 -5.28
C ASN A 112 -13.43 11.08 -4.21
N SER A 113 -12.26 10.49 -3.95
CA SER A 113 -11.21 11.01 -3.09
C SER A 113 -9.87 10.97 -3.85
N PRO A 114 -9.01 12.01 -3.78
CA PRO A 114 -7.72 12.02 -4.45
C PRO A 114 -6.87 10.80 -4.11
N GLN A 115 -6.23 10.21 -5.12
CA GLN A 115 -5.37 9.03 -4.98
C GLN A 115 -3.96 9.35 -5.47
N ARG A 116 -2.95 8.72 -4.87
CA ARG A 116 -1.58 8.71 -5.42
C ARG A 116 -1.35 7.45 -6.24
N PHE A 117 -1.26 7.62 -7.55
CA PHE A 117 -0.90 6.53 -8.46
C PHE A 117 0.55 6.12 -8.29
N SER A 118 0.83 4.81 -8.31
CA SER A 118 2.19 4.27 -8.29
C SER A 118 2.49 3.41 -9.52
N TRP A 119 1.70 2.36 -9.71
CA TRP A 119 1.79 1.46 -10.86
C TRP A 119 0.46 0.71 -11.02
N LEU A 120 0.27 0.10 -12.19
CA LEU A 120 -0.86 -0.79 -12.44
C LEU A 120 -0.40 -2.08 -13.11
N LYS A 121 -1.16 -3.15 -12.91
CA LYS A 121 -1.05 -4.41 -13.67
C LYS A 121 -2.27 -4.53 -14.56
N ILE A 122 -2.03 -4.84 -15.82
CA ILE A 122 -3.07 -5.21 -16.78
C ILE A 122 -2.85 -6.66 -17.17
N VAL A 123 -3.91 -7.44 -17.12
CA VAL A 123 -3.97 -8.79 -17.69
C VAL A 123 -4.75 -8.71 -18.99
N PHE A 124 -4.24 -9.37 -20.02
CA PHE A 124 -4.81 -9.45 -21.36
C PHE A 124 -5.17 -10.90 -21.69
N LYS A 125 -5.94 -11.09 -22.77
CA LYS A 125 -6.19 -12.41 -23.35
C LYS A 125 -4.86 -13.08 -23.70
N HIS A 126 -4.74 -14.39 -23.47
CA HIS A 126 -3.51 -15.15 -23.74
C HIS A 126 -2.97 -15.04 -25.18
N ALA A 127 -3.82 -14.77 -26.16
CA ALA A 127 -3.42 -14.63 -27.56
C ALA A 127 -3.11 -13.17 -27.98
N THR A 128 -3.16 -12.21 -27.06
CA THR A 128 -2.85 -10.81 -27.37
C THR A 128 -1.35 -10.67 -27.66
N ASN A 129 -1.02 -10.08 -28.80
CA ASN A 129 0.37 -9.84 -29.18
C ASN A 129 1.00 -8.70 -28.36
N TYR A 130 2.33 -8.73 -28.23
CA TYR A 130 3.10 -7.73 -27.48
C TYR A 130 2.92 -6.29 -27.99
N ALA A 131 2.70 -6.07 -29.28
CA ALA A 131 2.51 -4.73 -29.82
C ALA A 131 1.20 -4.11 -29.33
N SER A 132 0.10 -4.88 -29.36
CA SER A 132 -1.19 -4.46 -28.80
C SER A 132 -1.14 -4.26 -27.28
N MET A 133 -0.40 -5.10 -26.55
CA MET A 133 -0.22 -4.92 -25.11
C MET A 133 0.58 -3.65 -24.77
N ASN A 134 1.61 -3.33 -25.56
CA ASN A 134 2.40 -2.11 -25.40
C ASN A 134 1.67 -0.84 -25.85
N ASP A 135 0.71 -0.98 -26.76
CA ASP A 135 -0.19 0.08 -27.20
C ASP A 135 -1.31 0.33 -26.17
N ILE A 136 -0.89 0.78 -25.00
CA ILE A 136 -1.73 1.31 -23.93
C ILE A 136 -1.22 2.69 -23.55
N SER A 137 -2.12 3.66 -23.57
CA SER A 137 -1.90 5.03 -23.11
C SER A 137 -2.71 5.29 -21.85
N LEU A 138 -2.06 5.95 -20.89
CA LEU A 138 -2.64 6.30 -19.59
C LEU A 138 -2.72 7.81 -19.48
N THR A 139 -3.93 8.33 -19.32
CA THR A 139 -4.22 9.75 -19.05
C THR A 139 -4.82 9.86 -17.66
N PHE A 140 -4.30 10.74 -16.82
CA PHE A 140 -4.78 10.96 -15.47
C PHE A 140 -5.52 12.29 -15.39
N THR A 141 -6.65 12.31 -14.68
CA THR A 141 -7.31 13.55 -14.26
C THR A 141 -6.80 13.91 -12.88
N THR A 142 -6.23 15.10 -12.71
CA THR A 142 -5.65 15.58 -11.45
C THR A 142 -6.73 16.05 -10.49
N SER A 143 -6.40 16.18 -9.20
CA SER A 143 -7.29 16.81 -8.22
C SER A 143 -7.63 18.28 -8.56
N GLY A 144 -6.79 18.95 -9.35
CA GLY A 144 -7.05 20.28 -9.92
C GLY A 144 -8.00 20.31 -11.12
N GLY A 145 -8.48 19.16 -11.59
CA GLY A 145 -9.50 19.06 -12.65
C GLY A 145 -8.97 19.14 -14.08
N TYR A 146 -7.67 18.97 -14.31
CA TYR A 146 -7.06 18.91 -15.65
C TYR A 146 -6.43 17.54 -15.93
N ASP A 147 -6.26 17.23 -17.21
CA ASP A 147 -5.69 15.94 -17.63
C ASP A 147 -4.18 16.03 -17.89
N ILE A 148 -3.44 15.03 -17.42
CA ILE A 148 -2.02 14.85 -17.68
C ILE A 148 -1.71 13.45 -18.19
N GLN A 149 -0.81 13.34 -19.17
CA GLN A 149 -0.35 12.05 -19.69
C GLN A 149 0.64 11.39 -18.73
N CYS A 150 0.68 10.05 -18.74
CA CYS A 150 1.70 9.28 -18.03
C CYS A 150 3.11 9.67 -18.47
N GLN A 151 3.82 10.41 -17.61
CA GLN A 151 5.20 10.83 -17.83
C GLN A 151 6.17 9.69 -17.53
N ASN A 152 7.22 9.56 -18.35
CA ASN A 152 8.25 8.52 -18.22
C ASN A 152 7.65 7.11 -18.07
N LYS A 153 6.68 6.78 -18.93
CA LYS A 153 6.01 5.48 -18.92
C LYS A 153 7.04 4.35 -19.01
N GLN A 154 7.05 3.49 -17.99
CA GLN A 154 7.84 2.27 -17.97
C GLN A 154 6.89 1.09 -17.96
N SER A 155 7.03 0.20 -18.94
CA SER A 155 6.20 -0.98 -19.06
C SER A 155 7.08 -2.23 -19.06
N SER A 156 6.64 -3.27 -18.36
CA SER A 156 7.36 -4.53 -18.23
C SER A 156 6.38 -5.68 -18.25
N PHE A 157 6.70 -6.72 -19.01
CA PHE A 157 5.94 -7.96 -19.03
C PHE A 157 6.26 -8.77 -17.78
N VAL A 158 5.24 -9.14 -17.03
CA VAL A 158 5.34 -10.02 -15.87
C VAL A 158 5.11 -11.47 -16.30
N ASP A 159 4.31 -11.66 -17.35
CA ASP A 159 4.03 -12.95 -17.99
C ASP A 159 3.72 -12.70 -19.48
N THR A 160 3.43 -13.76 -20.22
CA THR A 160 2.99 -13.78 -21.61
C THR A 160 1.74 -12.93 -21.87
N ASN A 161 0.86 -12.79 -20.88
CA ASN A 161 -0.40 -12.05 -21.00
C ASN A 161 -0.59 -10.96 -19.93
N ALA A 162 0.46 -10.61 -19.18
CA ALA A 162 0.36 -9.62 -18.10
C ALA A 162 1.47 -8.58 -18.19
N MET A 163 1.09 -7.31 -18.11
CA MET A 163 2.01 -6.17 -18.15
C MET A 163 1.82 -5.30 -16.91
N VAL A 164 2.94 -4.85 -16.35
CA VAL A 164 2.96 -3.80 -15.34
C VAL A 164 3.41 -2.51 -15.99
N THR A 165 2.67 -1.43 -15.74
CA THR A 165 3.01 -0.08 -16.19
C THR A 165 3.18 0.84 -14.99
N ARG A 166 4.28 1.59 -14.99
CA ARG A 166 4.62 2.62 -13.99
C ARG A 166 4.70 3.97 -14.69
N CYS A 167 4.28 5.00 -13.98
CA CYS A 167 4.37 6.38 -14.41
C CYS A 167 5.08 7.18 -13.32
N HIS A 168 5.91 8.14 -13.72
CA HIS A 168 6.38 9.14 -12.77
C HIS A 168 5.27 10.17 -12.58
N GLN A 169 4.34 9.88 -11.66
CA GLN A 169 3.25 10.76 -11.30
C GLN A 169 3.51 11.40 -9.94
N ARG A 170 3.47 12.74 -9.89
CA ARG A 170 3.72 13.52 -8.65
C ARG A 170 2.46 14.09 -8.04
N GLU A 171 1.43 14.26 -8.85
CA GLU A 171 0.17 14.85 -8.45
C GLU A 171 -0.82 13.78 -7.99
N GLU A 172 -1.72 14.17 -7.10
CA GLU A 172 -2.87 13.36 -6.76
C GLU A 172 -3.87 13.36 -7.91
N VAL A 173 -4.48 12.21 -8.14
CA VAL A 173 -5.38 11.98 -9.27
C VAL A 173 -6.77 11.60 -8.78
N THR A 174 -7.78 12.11 -9.46
CA THR A 174 -9.20 11.76 -9.27
C THR A 174 -9.72 10.91 -10.42
N GLY A 175 -8.94 10.74 -11.49
CA GLY A 175 -9.30 9.87 -12.60
C GLY A 175 -8.12 9.24 -13.33
N LEU A 176 -8.38 8.11 -13.95
CA LEU A 176 -7.51 7.41 -14.90
C LEU A 176 -8.33 7.00 -16.11
N LYS A 177 -7.83 7.34 -17.30
CA LYS A 177 -8.35 6.87 -18.59
C LYS A 177 -7.28 6.04 -19.29
N ILE A 178 -7.69 4.85 -19.74
CA ILE A 178 -6.86 3.89 -20.47
C ILE A 178 -7.39 3.80 -21.90
N THR A 179 -6.52 4.01 -22.88
CA THR A 179 -6.83 3.92 -24.32
C THR A 179 -5.75 3.12 -25.05
N GLY A 180 -6.01 2.73 -26.30
CA GLY A 180 -5.06 2.02 -27.18
C GLY A 180 -5.57 0.65 -27.64
N ALA A 181 -4.87 0.01 -28.57
CA ALA A 181 -5.31 -1.25 -29.19
C ALA A 181 -5.48 -2.39 -28.18
N GLY A 182 -4.71 -2.38 -27.09
CA GLY A 182 -4.76 -3.42 -26.07
C GLY A 182 -6.07 -3.46 -25.26
N VAL A 183 -6.80 -2.33 -25.18
CA VAL A 183 -7.99 -2.17 -24.31
C VAL A 183 -9.06 -3.23 -24.57
N SER A 184 -9.34 -3.51 -25.85
CA SER A 184 -10.34 -4.50 -26.26
C SER A 184 -10.02 -5.94 -25.82
N SER A 185 -8.78 -6.20 -25.41
CA SER A 185 -8.28 -7.52 -25.04
C SER A 185 -7.97 -7.68 -23.55
N MET A 186 -8.27 -6.68 -22.73
CA MET A 186 -8.05 -6.75 -21.29
C MET A 186 -8.95 -7.82 -20.64
N CYS A 187 -8.46 -8.39 -19.53
CA CYS A 187 -9.16 -9.33 -18.65
C CYS A 187 -9.21 -8.84 -17.21
N SER A 188 -8.15 -8.18 -16.72
CA SER A 188 -8.20 -7.58 -15.38
C SER A 188 -7.35 -6.32 -15.31
N LEU A 189 -7.78 -5.38 -14.48
CA LEU A 189 -7.05 -4.15 -14.15
C LEU A 189 -6.85 -4.09 -12.64
N TYR A 190 -5.60 -3.97 -12.23
CA TYR A 190 -5.22 -3.76 -10.84
C TYR A 190 -4.43 -2.47 -10.72
N ILE A 191 -4.83 -1.58 -9.82
CA ILE A 191 -4.19 -0.27 -9.65
C ILE A 191 -3.60 -0.20 -8.24
N SER A 192 -2.28 -0.04 -8.13
CA SER A 192 -1.59 -0.03 -6.84
C SER A 192 -1.86 1.25 -6.06
N GLY A 193 -2.55 1.10 -4.93
CA GLY A 193 -2.62 2.07 -3.83
C GLY A 193 -1.44 1.95 -2.86
N GLY A 194 -0.49 1.05 -3.14
CA GLY A 194 0.64 0.75 -2.27
C GLY A 194 0.35 -0.35 -1.26
N ARG A 195 1.29 -0.52 -0.33
CA ARG A 195 1.23 -1.50 0.76
C ARG A 195 1.47 -0.79 2.08
N ASN A 196 0.94 -1.31 3.17
CA ASN A 196 1.23 -0.76 4.49
C ASN A 196 2.65 -1.16 4.94
N VAL A 197 3.59 -0.23 4.81
CA VAL A 197 5.00 -0.43 5.21
C VAL A 197 5.25 -0.18 6.70
N ALA A 198 4.28 0.35 7.44
CA ALA A 198 4.38 0.66 8.87
C ALA A 198 4.19 -0.57 9.77
N LEU A 199 3.55 -1.62 9.26
CA LEU A 199 3.20 -2.81 10.03
C LEU A 199 4.41 -3.40 10.76
N ARG A 200 4.28 -3.50 12.08
CA ARG A 200 5.25 -4.12 12.99
C ARG A 200 6.67 -3.58 12.85
N GLN A 201 6.79 -2.35 12.38
CA GLN A 201 8.06 -1.61 12.41
C GLN A 201 8.44 -1.26 13.84
N GLN A 202 9.70 -0.88 14.03
CA GLN A 202 10.16 -0.42 15.32
C GLN A 202 9.52 0.93 15.65
N THR A 203 8.97 1.05 16.85
CA THR A 203 8.30 2.26 17.32
C THR A 203 8.79 2.64 18.71
N ASN A 204 8.67 3.92 19.04
CA ASN A 204 8.94 4.44 20.38
C ASN A 204 7.93 5.54 20.71
N GLN A 205 7.62 5.72 21.99
CA GLN A 205 6.83 6.83 22.51
C GLN A 205 7.44 7.37 23.79
N THR A 206 7.26 8.67 24.05
CA THR A 206 7.95 9.37 25.16
C THR A 206 7.67 8.80 26.54
N SER A 207 6.49 8.25 26.75
CA SER A 207 6.10 7.54 27.97
C SER A 207 5.01 6.53 27.63
N THR A 208 4.76 5.56 28.51
CA THR A 208 3.72 4.53 28.28
C THR A 208 2.74 4.51 29.43
N TYR A 209 1.45 4.61 29.12
CA TYR A 209 0.37 4.40 30.07
C TYR A 209 -0.05 2.92 30.10
N GLY A 210 0.24 2.23 31.21
CA GLY A 210 -0.12 0.83 31.39
C GLY A 210 0.49 -0.08 30.31
N LYS A 211 -0.36 -0.81 29.57
CA LYS A 211 0.04 -1.74 28.50
C LYS A 211 -0.09 -1.16 27.09
N ALA A 212 -0.41 0.14 26.95
CA ALA A 212 -0.65 0.80 25.67
C ALA A 212 0.66 1.28 25.02
N THR A 213 1.52 0.31 24.69
CA THR A 213 2.84 0.55 24.08
C THR A 213 2.75 1.21 22.71
N SER A 214 3.84 1.83 22.24
CA SER A 214 3.92 2.43 20.90
C SER A 214 3.60 1.46 19.76
N PHE A 215 3.93 0.17 19.92
CA PHE A 215 3.71 -0.88 18.92
C PHE A 215 2.23 -1.07 18.55
N LYS A 216 1.30 -0.69 19.43
CA LYS A 216 -0.14 -0.80 19.18
C LYS A 216 -0.60 0.00 17.94
N ALA A 217 0.06 1.11 17.63
CA ALA A 217 -0.25 1.88 16.43
C ALA A 217 0.18 1.21 15.10
N VAL A 218 0.95 0.12 15.16
CA VAL A 218 1.45 -0.62 13.98
C VAL A 218 1.17 -2.12 14.04
N ASP A 219 0.29 -2.56 14.94
CA ASP A 219 -0.02 -3.98 15.14
C ASP A 219 -0.98 -4.55 14.08
N GLY A 220 -1.43 -3.71 13.13
CA GLY A 220 -2.33 -4.08 12.04
C GLY A 220 -3.81 -4.11 12.42
N ASN A 221 -4.18 -3.72 13.63
CA ASN A 221 -5.57 -3.65 14.05
C ASN A 221 -6.00 -2.19 14.26
N THR A 222 -6.96 -1.74 13.45
CA THR A 222 -7.47 -0.36 13.43
C THR A 222 -8.61 -0.14 14.42
N ASN A 223 -8.82 -1.06 15.38
CA ASN A 223 -9.82 -0.86 16.44
C ASN A 223 -9.48 0.41 17.22
N ASN A 224 -10.41 1.37 17.15
CA ASN A 224 -10.27 2.70 17.72
C ASN A 224 -10.86 2.80 19.14
N ASP A 225 -11.42 1.72 19.69
CA ASP A 225 -11.73 1.62 21.12
C ASP A 225 -10.45 1.32 21.91
N PHE A 226 -10.10 2.19 22.85
CA PHE A 226 -8.93 1.98 23.70
C PHE A 226 -9.00 0.66 24.47
N HIS A 227 -10.19 0.24 24.88
CA HIS A 227 -10.41 -1.03 25.58
C HIS A 227 -10.31 -2.25 24.66
N GLY A 228 -10.34 -2.03 23.33
CA GLY A 228 -10.01 -3.04 22.33
C GLY A 228 -8.53 -3.43 22.30
N GLY A 229 -7.66 -2.72 23.01
CA GLY A 229 -6.26 -3.09 23.22
C GLY A 229 -5.33 -2.83 22.03
N SER A 230 -5.77 -2.02 21.05
CA SER A 230 -5.02 -1.66 19.82
C SER A 230 -4.60 -0.19 19.75
N CYS A 231 -4.83 0.59 20.80
CA CYS A 231 -4.40 1.99 20.85
C CYS A 231 -3.09 2.14 21.64
N SER A 232 -2.16 2.95 21.15
CA SER A 232 -1.02 3.44 21.94
C SER A 232 -1.46 4.58 22.88
N HIS A 233 -0.75 4.76 24.00
CA HIS A 233 -1.09 5.83 24.95
C HIS A 233 0.12 6.27 25.78
N THR A 234 0.40 7.56 25.78
CA THR A 234 1.44 8.20 26.61
C THR A 234 0.89 8.59 27.98
N ALA A 235 1.73 8.54 29.01
CA ALA A 235 1.31 8.94 30.35
C ALA A 235 1.00 10.46 30.41
N VAL A 236 -0.07 10.82 31.11
CA VAL A 236 -0.57 12.21 31.21
C VAL A 236 0.38 13.13 32.00
N ASN A 237 1.20 12.58 32.89
CA ASN A 237 2.01 13.34 33.84
C ASN A 237 3.52 13.32 33.52
N SER A 238 3.90 13.15 32.25
CA SER A 238 5.29 13.39 31.88
C SER A 238 5.48 14.90 31.64
N ASN A 239 6.49 15.52 32.25
CA ASN A 239 6.95 16.89 31.94
C ASN A 239 7.57 17.00 30.52
N ILE A 240 7.14 16.13 29.60
CA ILE A 240 7.69 15.90 28.27
C ILE A 240 6.51 15.95 27.31
N ILE A 241 6.67 16.69 26.21
CA ILE A 241 5.70 16.76 25.12
C ILE A 241 5.47 15.34 24.58
N PRO A 242 4.22 14.83 24.57
CA PRO A 242 3.91 13.51 24.02
C PRO A 242 4.40 13.36 22.59
N ARG A 243 5.17 12.30 22.31
CA ARG A 243 5.63 11.97 20.97
C ARG A 243 5.57 10.48 20.76
N TRP A 244 5.19 10.08 19.55
CA TRP A 244 5.32 8.75 19.03
C TRP A 244 6.19 8.79 17.78
N THR A 245 7.00 7.76 17.56
CA THR A 245 7.96 7.67 16.46
C THR A 245 7.95 6.27 15.87
N LEU A 246 8.14 6.18 14.55
CA LEU A 246 8.32 4.95 13.79
C LEU A 246 9.64 5.02 13.04
N ASN A 247 10.42 3.96 13.13
CA ASN A 247 11.65 3.79 12.36
C ASN A 247 11.45 2.64 11.38
N PHE A 248 11.72 2.89 10.10
CA PHE A 248 11.77 1.86 9.08
C PHE A 248 13.17 1.22 9.09
N ASP A 249 13.24 -0.10 8.90
CA ASP A 249 14.53 -0.81 8.77
C ASP A 249 15.36 -0.31 7.58
N TYR A 250 14.69 0.18 6.53
CA TYR A 250 15.27 0.70 5.31
C TYR A 250 14.49 1.92 4.84
N PRO A 251 15.10 2.84 4.08
CA PRO A 251 14.38 3.95 3.46
C PRO A 251 13.20 3.45 2.61
N VAL A 252 12.05 4.09 2.77
CA VAL A 252 10.83 3.79 2.01
C VAL A 252 10.28 5.07 1.39
N ILE A 253 9.66 4.93 0.22
CA ILE A 253 8.87 6.01 -0.37
C ILE A 253 7.48 5.93 0.26
N VAL A 254 7.12 6.95 1.04
CA VAL A 254 5.80 7.06 1.67
C VAL A 254 4.90 7.88 0.76
N ASN A 255 3.82 7.26 0.29
CA ASN A 255 2.84 7.92 -0.57
C ASN A 255 1.63 8.44 0.22
N ARG A 256 1.30 7.80 1.34
CA ARG A 256 0.14 8.14 2.15
C ARG A 256 0.41 7.76 3.60
N ILE A 257 0.00 8.63 4.52
CA ILE A 257 -0.01 8.41 5.96
C ILE A 257 -1.46 8.51 6.42
N LEU A 258 -1.94 7.44 7.06
CA LEU A 258 -3.28 7.37 7.63
C LEU A 258 -3.18 7.16 9.13
N ILE A 259 -3.74 8.10 9.90
CA ILE A 259 -3.74 8.07 11.36
C ILE A 259 -5.15 7.79 11.88
N TYR A 260 -5.31 6.66 12.55
CA TYR A 260 -6.57 6.29 13.20
C TYR A 260 -6.60 6.83 14.64
N ASN A 261 -7.49 7.78 14.90
CA ASN A 261 -7.70 8.32 16.24
C ASN A 261 -8.52 7.35 17.11
N ARG A 262 -8.37 7.47 18.43
CA ARG A 262 -9.25 6.84 19.43
C ARG A 262 -10.68 7.37 19.29
N TRP A 263 -11.67 6.48 19.36
CA TRP A 263 -13.07 6.80 19.12
C TRP A 263 -14.06 6.26 20.16
N ASP A 264 -13.60 5.80 21.33
CA ASP A 264 -14.50 5.53 22.45
C ASP A 264 -15.10 6.82 23.05
N SER A 265 -15.85 6.70 24.15
CA SER A 265 -16.60 7.81 24.76
C SER A 265 -15.73 8.92 25.38
N CYS A 266 -14.40 8.79 25.37
CA CYS A 266 -13.50 9.79 25.90
C CYS A 266 -12.49 10.30 24.85
N CYS A 267 -11.94 11.49 25.12
CA CYS A 267 -10.55 11.79 24.82
C CYS A 267 -10.20 11.94 23.33
N ARG A 268 -11.19 11.92 22.43
CA ARG A 268 -11.01 12.05 20.97
C ARG A 268 -10.36 13.38 20.57
N ASP A 269 -10.53 14.37 21.43
CA ASP A 269 -9.99 15.73 21.33
C ASP A 269 -8.48 15.82 21.60
N ARG A 270 -7.85 14.77 22.16
CA ARG A 270 -6.41 14.78 22.49
C ARG A 270 -5.50 14.73 21.27
N LEU A 271 -5.90 14.05 20.20
CA LEU A 271 -5.11 13.96 18.97
C LEU A 271 -5.46 15.12 18.05
N LYS A 272 -5.21 16.35 18.49
CA LYS A 272 -5.38 17.59 17.73
C LYS A 272 -4.17 18.49 17.96
N ASN A 273 -3.95 19.45 17.07
CA ASN A 273 -2.82 20.39 17.15
C ASN A 273 -1.48 19.67 17.28
N PHE A 274 -1.29 18.62 16.49
CA PHE A 274 -0.06 17.85 16.48
C PHE A 274 0.76 18.15 15.23
N ASN A 275 2.03 17.80 15.31
CA ASN A 275 2.97 17.97 14.24
C ASN A 275 3.47 16.61 13.75
N LEU A 276 3.40 16.38 12.45
CA LEU A 276 3.92 15.20 11.77
C LEU A 276 5.18 15.58 11.01
N LYS A 277 6.30 14.93 11.35
CA LYS A 277 7.56 15.07 10.61
C LYS A 277 8.00 13.75 10.02
N THR A 278 8.49 13.81 8.79
CA THR A 278 9.17 12.69 8.12
C THR A 278 10.64 13.04 7.95
N PHE A 279 11.50 12.03 7.92
CA PHE A 279 12.94 12.21 7.80
C PHE A 279 13.52 11.27 6.74
N ASP A 280 14.53 11.75 6.01
CA ASP A 280 15.30 10.91 5.10
C ASP A 280 16.33 10.05 5.85
N GLU A 281 17.12 9.27 5.09
CA GLU A 281 18.19 8.42 5.63
C GLU A 281 19.32 9.18 6.35
N ARG A 282 19.38 10.51 6.19
CA ARG A 282 20.35 11.41 6.82
C ARG A 282 19.74 12.19 7.99
N TYR A 283 18.54 11.82 8.42
CA TYR A 283 17.75 12.52 9.43
C TYR A 283 17.44 13.98 9.07
N GLN A 284 17.39 14.32 7.78
CA GLN A 284 16.92 15.62 7.32
C GLN A 284 15.40 15.58 7.19
N SER A 285 14.74 16.62 7.70
CA SER A 285 13.28 16.74 7.62
C SER A 285 12.85 16.80 6.15
N VAL A 286 11.93 15.93 5.75
CA VAL A 286 11.34 15.91 4.41
C VAL A 286 10.00 16.63 4.43
N ASP A 287 9.12 16.24 5.36
CA ASP A 287 7.83 16.89 5.61
C ASP A 287 7.76 17.42 7.05
N ASP A 288 7.01 18.50 7.23
CA ASP A 288 6.71 19.12 8.53
C ASP A 288 5.27 19.67 8.48
N ILE A 289 4.31 18.81 8.83
CA ILE A 289 2.87 19.06 8.69
C ILE A 289 2.26 19.36 10.05
N ASN A 290 1.64 20.53 10.19
CA ASN A 290 0.79 20.84 11.34
C ASN A 290 -0.64 20.39 11.05
N ASN A 291 -1.20 19.58 11.95
CA ASN A 291 -2.58 19.16 11.87
C ASN A 291 -3.36 19.63 13.09
N ASP A 292 -4.37 20.45 12.84
CA ASP A 292 -5.27 20.99 13.86
C ASP A 292 -6.51 20.09 14.06
N ASN A 293 -6.73 19.12 13.16
CA ASN A 293 -7.88 18.22 13.19
C ASN A 293 -7.60 16.91 13.94
N SER A 294 -8.68 16.21 14.30
CA SER A 294 -8.63 14.91 15.00
C SER A 294 -8.34 13.71 14.10
N GLU A 295 -8.17 13.94 12.81
CA GLU A 295 -7.91 12.93 11.78
C GLU A 295 -6.82 13.46 10.86
N LEU A 296 -6.00 12.56 10.32
CA LEU A 296 -4.99 12.89 9.33
C LEU A 296 -4.93 11.81 8.26
N GLU A 297 -5.15 12.25 7.03
CA GLU A 297 -4.86 11.53 5.81
C GLU A 297 -4.08 12.49 4.91
N VAL A 298 -2.79 12.22 4.70
CA VAL A 298 -1.87 13.03 3.87
C VAL A 298 -1.05 12.13 2.95
#